data_AF-A0A830C2K2-F1
#
_entry.id   AF-A0A830C2K2-F1
#
_cell.length_a   1.000
_cell.length_b   1.000
_cell.length_c   1.000
_cell.angle_alpha   90.00
_cell.angle_beta   90.00
_cell.angle_gamma   90.00
#
_symmetry.space_group_name_H-M   'P 1'
#
loop_
_entity.id
_entity.type
_entity.pdbx_description
1 polymer ?
#
loop_
_entity_poly.entity_id
_entity_poly.type
_entity_poly.pdbx_seq_one_letter_code
_entity_poly.pdbx_strand_id
1 'polypeptide(L)' 'MYHERVVDQYSNPRNVGSFDKSDSNVRTGLVGSPACGDAMRLQIKVDEVSGKIVDACFKTFG' A
#
# COMPACT_ATOMS: atom_id res chain seq x y z
N MET A 1 20.89 9.98 11.65
CA MET A 1 20.94 8.55 11.32
C MET A 1 19.52 8.03 11.39
N TYR A 2 19.04 7.32 10.37
CA TYR A 2 17.66 6.80 10.38
C TYR A 2 17.50 5.72 11.45
N HIS A 3 16.31 5.61 12.02
CA HIS A 3 15.97 4.57 12.99
C HIS A 3 16.04 3.19 12.31
N GLU A 4 16.55 2.17 12.99
CA GLU A 4 16.80 0.83 12.43
C GLU A 4 15.57 0.24 11.72
N ARG A 5 14.39 0.37 12.35
CA ARG A 5 13.09 -0.01 11.76
C ARG A 5 12.79 0.63 10.39
N VAL A 6 13.24 1.86 10.16
CA VAL A 6 13.05 2.56 8.88
C VAL A 6 14.00 1.97 7.83
N VAL A 7 15.25 1.70 8.21
CA VAL A 7 16.26 1.11 7.31
C VAL A 7 15.87 -0.30 6.90
N ASP A 8 15.36 -1.11 7.83
CA ASP A 8 14.89 -2.47 7.56
C ASP A 8 13.69 -2.45 6.59
N GLN A 9 12.69 -1.59 6.84
CA GLN A 9 11.54 -1.47 5.94
C GLN A 9 11.92 -0.97 4.54
N TYR A 10 12.97 -0.15 4.43
CA TYR A 10 13.48 0.31 3.14
C TYR A 10 14.24 -0.79 2.38
N SER A 11 15.06 -1.57 3.09
CA SER A 11 15.90 -2.62 2.49
C SER A 11 15.12 -3.90 2.20
N ASN A 12 14.13 -4.22 3.04
CA ASN A 12 13.27 -5.40 2.97
C ASN A 12 11.78 -4.99 2.98
N PRO A 13 11.30 -4.30 1.94
CA PRO A 13 9.95 -3.75 1.97
C PRO A 13 8.92 -4.88 1.85
N ARG A 14 8.06 -4.98 2.86
CA ARG A 14 6.98 -5.99 2.91
C ARG A 14 5.76 -5.47 2.17
N ASN A 15 5.05 -6.34 1.46
CA ASN A 15 3.79 -6.03 0.78
C ASN A 15 3.88 -4.95 -0.32
N VAL A 16 5.04 -4.85 -0.98
CA VAL A 16 5.18 -4.01 -2.17
C VAL A 16 4.46 -4.68 -3.33
N GLY A 17 3.55 -3.96 -3.97
CA GLY A 17 2.84 -4.48 -5.12
C GLY A 17 1.58 -3.71 -5.47
N SER A 18 0.75 -4.34 -6.27
CA SER A 18 -0.58 -3.86 -6.61
C SER A 18 -1.51 -5.03 -6.86
N PHE A 19 -2.75 -4.92 -6.37
CA PHE A 19 -3.81 -5.85 -6.75
C PHE A 19 -4.44 -5.46 -8.08
N ASP A 20 -5.17 -6.41 -8.67
CA ASP A 20 -5.98 -6.14 -9.85
C ASP A 20 -7.05 -5.09 -9.54
N LYS A 21 -7.25 -4.15 -10.47
CA LYS A 21 -8.22 -3.06 -10.35
C LYS A 21 -9.65 -3.54 -10.60
N SER A 22 -9.83 -4.67 -11.30
CA SER A 22 -11.15 -5.26 -11.54
C SER A 22 -11.69 -6.05 -10.34
N ASP A 23 -10.87 -6.38 -9.35
CA ASP A 23 -11.32 -7.16 -8.20
C ASP A 23 -12.27 -6.32 -7.33
N SER A 24 -13.54 -6.74 -7.25
CA SER A 24 -14.58 -6.05 -6.47
C SER A 24 -14.31 -6.06 -4.97
N ASN A 25 -13.45 -6.97 -4.50
CA ASN A 25 -13.03 -7.06 -3.11
C ASN A 25 -11.89 -6.09 -2.77
N VAL A 26 -11.29 -5.47 -3.78
CA VAL A 26 -10.16 -4.55 -3.61
C VAL A 26 -10.67 -3.11 -3.50
N ARG A 27 -10.14 -2.39 -2.52
CA ARG A 27 -10.34 -0.95 -2.36
C ARG A 27 -8.99 -0.27 -2.48
N THR A 28 -8.94 0.79 -3.29
CA THR A 28 -7.70 1.53 -3.57
C THR A 28 -7.80 2.94 -3.02
N GLY A 29 -6.89 3.30 -2.12
CA GLY A 29 -6.65 4.67 -1.67
C GLY A 29 -5.41 5.23 -2.36
N LEU A 30 -5.57 6.34 -3.08
CA LEU A 30 -4.45 7.09 -3.62
C LEU A 30 -4.34 8.41 -2.85
N VAL A 31 -3.20 8.65 -2.23
CA VAL A 31 -2.93 9.86 -1.43
C VAL A 31 -1.60 10.44 -1.86
N GLY A 32 -1.57 11.72 -2.18
CA GLY A 32 -0.36 12.40 -2.62
C GLY A 32 -0.67 13.72 -3.30
N SER A 33 0.30 14.63 -3.29
CA SER A 33 0.21 15.88 -4.05
C SER A 33 1.25 15.83 -5.16
N PRO A 34 0.87 16.05 -6.44
CA PRO A 34 1.83 16.16 -7.54
C PRO A 34 2.93 17.20 -7.27
N ALA A 35 2.63 18.20 -6.45
CA ALA A 35 3.54 19.29 -6.12
C ALA A 35 4.64 18.91 -5.11
N CYS A 36 4.44 17.86 -4.30
CA CYS A 36 5.39 17.48 -3.25
C CYS A 36 6.30 16.30 -3.64
N GLY A 37 6.14 15.73 -4.84
CA GLY A 37 6.93 14.57 -5.29
C GLY A 37 6.52 13.24 -4.67
N ASP A 38 5.87 13.25 -3.50
CA ASP A 38 5.43 12.05 -2.79
C ASP A 38 3.97 11.70 -3.08
N ALA A 39 3.76 10.53 -3.70
CA ALA A 39 2.46 9.92 -3.89
C ALA A 39 2.47 8.45 -3.44
N MET A 40 1.53 8.09 -2.57
CA MET A 40 1.34 6.73 -2.09
C MET A 40 0.02 6.16 -2.57
N ARG A 41 0.08 4.96 -3.13
CA ARG A 41 -1.08 4.11 -3.37
C ARG A 41 -1.09 3.00 -2.32
N LEU A 42 -2.20 2.87 -1.60
CA LEU A 42 -2.49 1.77 -0.71
C LEU A 42 -3.71 1.00 -1.24
N GLN A 43 -3.60 -0.31 -1.35
CA GLN A 43 -4.71 -1.17 -1.72
C GLN A 43 -4.94 -2.22 -0.63
N ILE A 44 -6.20 -2.43 -0.29
CA ILE A 44 -6.62 -3.46 0.67
C ILE A 44 -7.61 -4.40 -0.02
N LYS A 45 -7.50 -5.70 0.30
CA LYS A 45 -8.46 -6.72 -0.10
C LYS A 45 -9.31 -7.08 1.10
N VAL A 46 -10.63 -7.01 0.93
CA VAL A 46 -11.60 -7.26 1.99
C VAL A 46 -12.38 -8.51 1.64
N ASP A 47 -12.51 -9.44 2.60
CA ASP A 47 -13.43 -10.56 2.47
C ASP A 47 -14.87 -10.08 2.64
N GLU A 48 -15.70 -10.23 1.61
CA GLU A 48 -17.08 -9.71 1.60
C GLU A 48 -17.99 -10.37 2.65
N VAL A 49 -17.70 -11.62 3.04
CA VAL A 49 -18.55 -12.36 3.97
C VAL A 49 -18.28 -11.94 5.42
N SER A 50 -17.02 -11.80 5.80
CA SER A 50 -16.61 -11.46 7.17
C SER A 50 -16.35 -9.98 7.38
N GLY A 51 -16.20 -9.20 6.31
CA GLY A 51 -15.80 -7.79 6.35
C GLY A 51 -14.34 -7.58 6.79
N LYS A 52 -13.52 -8.62 6.85
CA LYS A 52 -12.13 -8.54 7.32
C LYS A 52 -11.18 -8.20 6.19
N ILE A 53 -10.14 -7.42 6.50
CA ILE A 53 -9.01 -7.21 5.60
C ILE A 53 -8.17 -8.49 5.58
N VAL A 54 -8.07 -9.12 4.41
CA VAL A 54 -7.32 -10.36 4.21
C VAL A 54 -5.93 -10.13 3.65
N ASP A 55 -5.73 -9.01 2.95
CA ASP A 55 -4.45 -8.63 2.40
C ASP A 55 -4.36 -7.12 2.16
N ALA A 56 -3.15 -6.59 2.11
CA ALA A 56 -2.88 -5.18 1.84
C ALA A 56 -1.53 -5.03 1.14
N CYS A 57 -1.50 -4.27 0.05
CA CYS A 57 -0.28 -3.94 -0.66
C CYS A 57 -0.16 -2.42 -0.86
N PHE A 58 1.07 -1.92 -0.95
CA PHE A 58 1.30 -0.51 -1.21
C PHE A 58 2.34 -0.28 -2.30
N LYS A 59 2.27 0.92 -2.88
CA LYS A 59 3.27 1.44 -3.79
C LYS A 59 3.44 2.92 -3.56
N THR A 60 4.63 3.33 -3.16
CA THR A 60 5.03 4.73 -3.01
C THR A 60 5.82 5.17 -4.25
N PHE A 61 5.60 6.42 -4.66
CA PHE A 61 6.38 7.15 -5.64
C PHE A 61 6.93 8.38 -4.93
N GLY A 62 8.24 8.49 -4.85
CA GLY A 62 9.01 9.51 -4.14
C GLY A 62 10.49 9.20 -4.25
#